data_AF-A0AAV6JZM9-F1
#
_entry.id   AF-A0AAV6JZM9-F1
#
_cell.length_a   1.000
_cell.length_b   1.000
_cell.length_c   1.000
_cell.angle_alpha   90.00
_cell.angle_beta   90.00
_cell.angle_gamma   90.00
#
_symmetry.space_group_name_H-M   'P 1'
#
loop_
_entity.id
_entity.type
_entity.pdbx_description
1 polymer ?
#
loop_
_entity_poly.entity_id
_entity_poly.type
_entity_poly.pdbx_seq_one_letter_code
_entity_poly.pdbx_strand_id
1 'polypeptide(L)'
;MIQLFFWAILGEMVVILILLFNTPLRKLAVMALNRLKRGAGPLVAKTVAGVVFLMMSTTVYNITEIHSRPIESLNPTDQILLGRHMLEASLMGFLLFLSLVIDRLHHYIREFRILRKTMEAAKKQNRAMEDAKSGSSDELKVLGEEISSLKTKIKQLESECESKGKEVKAAEADV
;
A
#
# COMPACT_ATOMS: atom_id res chain seq x y z
N MET A 1 8.26 -24.63 -27.97
CA MET A 1 8.90 -24.14 -26.72
C MET A 1 9.20 -22.65 -26.79
N ILE A 2 10.11 -22.20 -27.66
CA ILE A 2 10.54 -20.78 -27.75
C ILE A 2 9.38 -19.78 -27.90
N GLN A 3 8.37 -20.08 -28.71
CA GLN A 3 7.22 -19.20 -28.94
C GLN A 3 6.34 -19.00 -27.69
N LEU A 4 6.24 -20.03 -26.82
CA LEU A 4 5.57 -19.94 -25.53
C LEU A 4 6.34 -19.06 -24.55
N PHE A 5 7.67 -19.23 -24.52
CA PHE A 5 8.54 -18.39 -23.70
C PHE A 5 8.45 -16.92 -24.13
N PHE A 6 8.38 -16.64 -25.43
CA PHE A 6 8.21 -15.28 -25.94
C PHE A 6 6.90 -14.63 -25.48
N TRP A 7 5.78 -15.35 -25.57
CA TRP A 7 4.48 -14.87 -25.08
C TRP A 7 4.45 -14.68 -23.57
N ALA A 8 5.08 -15.58 -22.83
CA ALA A 8 5.20 -15.47 -21.38
C ALA A 8 6.02 -14.24 -20.98
N ILE A 9 7.19 -14.02 -21.60
CA ILE A 9 8.02 -12.81 -21.38
C ILE A 9 7.24 -11.55 -21.73
N LEU A 10 6.54 -11.54 -22.87
CA LEU A 10 5.69 -10.40 -23.26
C LEU A 10 4.62 -10.11 -22.21
N GLY A 11 3.95 -11.15 -21.71
CA GLY A 11 2.97 -11.02 -20.64
C GLY A 11 3.57 -10.42 -19.36
N GLU A 12 4.72 -10.92 -18.93
CA GLU A 12 5.45 -10.41 -17.76
C GLU A 12 5.87 -8.95 -17.95
N MET A 13 6.40 -8.59 -19.12
CA MET A 13 6.79 -7.22 -19.46
C MET A 13 5.60 -6.27 -19.46
N VAL A 14 4.44 -6.68 -19.99
CA VAL A 14 3.20 -5.91 -19.93
C VAL A 14 2.76 -5.68 -18.48
N VAL A 15 2.84 -6.72 -17.63
CA VAL A 15 2.51 -6.59 -16.20
C VAL A 15 3.46 -5.61 -15.51
N ILE A 16 4.76 -5.66 -15.77
CA ILE A 16 5.75 -4.72 -15.22
C ILE A 16 5.47 -3.29 -15.68
N LEU A 17 5.19 -3.09 -16.98
CA LEU A 17 4.86 -1.77 -17.52
C LEU A 17 3.59 -1.20 -16.88
N ILE A 18 2.54 -2.00 -16.71
CA ILE A 18 1.31 -1.57 -16.03
C ILE A 18 1.58 -1.22 -14.55
N LEU A 19 2.50 -1.92 -13.89
CA LEU A 19 2.91 -1.60 -12.51
C LEU A 19 3.72 -0.31 -12.42
N LEU A 20 4.62 -0.07 -13.39
CA LEU A 20 5.50 1.09 -13.44
C LEU A 20 4.73 2.38 -13.75
N PHE A 21 3.74 2.30 -14.64
CA PHE A 21 2.93 3.45 -15.00
C PHE A 21 1.93 3.80 -13.89
N ASN A 22 1.83 5.10 -13.59
CA ASN A 22 0.93 5.63 -12.58
C ASN A 22 -0.56 5.65 -13.02
N THR A 23 -1.02 4.67 -13.80
CA THR A 23 -2.37 4.61 -14.38
C THR A 23 -3.40 3.96 -13.43
N PRO A 24 -4.71 4.19 -13.64
CA PRO A 24 -5.78 3.50 -12.88
C PRO A 24 -5.73 1.97 -13.01
N LEU A 25 -5.12 1.46 -14.10
CA LEU A 25 -4.84 0.04 -14.30
C LEU A 25 -3.92 -0.55 -13.23
N ARG A 26 -3.04 0.25 -12.61
CA ARG A 26 -2.22 -0.17 -11.47
C ARG A 26 -3.06 -0.74 -10.34
N LYS A 27 -4.23 -0.15 -10.05
CA LYS A 27 -5.14 -0.62 -8.99
C LYS A 27 -5.74 -1.99 -9.33
N LEU A 28 -6.09 -2.19 -10.60
CA LEU A 28 -6.61 -3.46 -11.14
C LEU A 28 -5.53 -4.54 -11.16
N ALA A 29 -4.33 -4.22 -11.66
CA ALA A 29 -3.19 -5.13 -11.68
C ALA A 29 -2.79 -5.57 -10.27
N VAL A 30 -2.74 -4.62 -9.32
CA VAL A 30 -2.50 -4.93 -7.90
C VAL A 30 -3.61 -5.81 -7.32
N MET A 31 -4.87 -5.59 -7.69
CA MET A 31 -5.98 -6.40 -7.21
C MET A 31 -5.97 -7.82 -7.80
N ALA A 32 -5.62 -7.97 -9.08
CA ALA A 32 -5.46 -9.25 -9.76
C ALA A 32 -4.27 -10.04 -9.19
N LEU A 33 -3.09 -9.41 -9.06
CA LEU A 33 -1.92 -10.01 -8.40
C LEU A 33 -2.24 -10.44 -6.97
N ASN A 34 -2.99 -9.62 -6.23
CA ASN A 34 -3.37 -9.94 -4.87
C ASN A 34 -4.37 -11.12 -4.80
N ARG A 35 -5.21 -11.33 -5.81
CA ARG A 35 -6.13 -12.47 -5.87
C ARG A 35 -5.38 -13.76 -6.19
N LEU A 36 -4.41 -13.68 -7.12
CA LEU A 36 -3.58 -14.81 -7.53
C LEU A 36 -2.64 -15.30 -6.40
N LYS A 37 -2.12 -14.38 -5.57
CA LYS A 37 -1.13 -14.69 -4.51
C LYS A 37 -1.70 -14.88 -3.10
N ARG A 38 -3.02 -14.77 -2.89
CA ARG A 38 -3.64 -14.92 -1.54
C ARG A 38 -3.77 -16.38 -1.07
N GLY A 39 -3.51 -17.36 -1.93
CA GLY A 39 -3.43 -18.78 -1.59
C GLY A 39 -2.01 -19.28 -1.27
N ALA A 40 -1.70 -20.53 -1.60
CA ALA A 40 -0.37 -21.17 -1.44
C ALA A 40 0.78 -20.55 -2.28
N GLY A 41 0.53 -19.42 -2.95
CA GLY A 41 1.43 -18.76 -3.89
C GLY A 41 2.83 -18.40 -3.39
N PRO A 42 3.04 -17.97 -2.11
CA PRO A 42 4.38 -17.66 -1.62
C PRO A 42 5.28 -18.90 -1.49
N LEU A 43 4.71 -20.04 -1.11
CA LEU A 43 5.46 -21.29 -0.95
C LEU A 43 5.79 -21.89 -2.32
N VAL A 44 4.80 -21.89 -3.22
CA VAL A 44 4.93 -22.39 -4.59
C VAL A 44 5.91 -21.54 -5.42
N ALA A 45 5.89 -20.22 -5.26
CA ALA A 45 6.85 -19.33 -5.96
C ALA A 45 8.29 -19.63 -5.53
N LYS A 46 8.53 -19.91 -4.25
CA LYS A 46 9.86 -20.22 -3.71
C LYS A 46 10.39 -21.56 -4.21
N THR A 47 9.52 -22.58 -4.28
CA THR A 47 9.88 -23.89 -4.83
C THR A 47 10.08 -23.84 -6.35
N VAL A 48 9.24 -23.11 -7.08
CA VAL A 48 9.37 -22.95 -8.53
C VAL A 48 10.64 -22.19 -8.88
N ALA A 49 10.96 -21.11 -8.18
CA ALA A 49 12.22 -20.39 -8.38
C ALA A 49 13.44 -21.30 -8.16
N GLY A 50 13.43 -22.14 -7.10
CA GLY A 50 14.50 -23.10 -6.86
C GLY A 50 14.64 -24.16 -7.96
N VAL A 51 13.52 -24.71 -8.43
CA VAL A 51 13.51 -25.72 -9.51
C VAL A 51 14.02 -25.12 -10.83
N VAL A 52 13.56 -23.91 -11.19
CA VAL A 52 13.99 -23.31 -12.46
C VAL A 52 15.44 -22.83 -12.37
N PHE A 53 15.91 -22.39 -11.20
CA PHE A 53 17.34 -22.08 -10.99
C PHE A 53 18.23 -23.32 -11.17
N LEU A 54 17.79 -24.46 -10.64
CA LEU A 54 18.49 -25.74 -10.82
C LEU A 54 18.48 -26.22 -12.28
N MET A 55 17.35 -26.04 -12.98
CA MET A 55 17.24 -26.27 -14.42
C MET A 55 18.18 -25.37 -15.22
N MET A 56 18.29 -24.09 -14.84
CA MET A 56 19.21 -23.18 -15.51
C MET A 56 20.68 -23.61 -15.31
N SER A 57 21.05 -23.98 -14.09
CA SER A 57 22.40 -24.51 -13.78
C SER A 57 22.74 -25.77 -14.58
N THR A 58 21.79 -26.71 -14.72
CA THR A 58 21.99 -27.93 -15.53
C THR A 58 22.11 -27.62 -17.01
N THR A 59 21.38 -26.63 -17.52
CA THR A 59 21.49 -26.20 -18.93
C THR A 59 22.86 -25.56 -19.22
N VAL A 60 23.38 -24.75 -18.30
CA VAL A 60 24.73 -24.15 -18.40
C VAL A 60 25.82 -25.23 -18.33
N TYR A 61 25.65 -26.25 -17.48
CA TYR A 61 26.55 -27.40 -17.42
C TYR A 61 26.58 -28.15 -18.77
N ASN A 62 25.43 -28.46 -19.36
CA ASN A 62 25.35 -29.15 -20.65
C ASN A 62 26.00 -28.35 -21.78
N ILE A 63 25.79 -27.03 -21.81
CA ILE A 63 26.45 -26.12 -22.75
C ILE A 63 27.97 -26.16 -22.61
N THR A 64 28.47 -26.10 -21.37
CA THR A 64 29.91 -26.15 -21.07
C THR A 64 30.51 -27.50 -21.43
N GLU A 65 29.77 -28.59 -21.21
CA GLU A 65 30.17 -29.95 -21.57
C GLU A 65 30.24 -30.16 -23.09
N ILE A 66 29.26 -29.63 -23.84
CA ILE A 66 29.27 -29.65 -25.31
C ILE A 66 30.43 -28.81 -25.87
N HIS A 67 30.73 -27.66 -25.26
CA HIS A 67 31.86 -26.81 -25.67
C HIS A 67 33.23 -27.43 -25.34
N SER A 68 33.29 -28.35 -24.39
CA SER A 68 34.52 -29.05 -24.00
C SER A 68 34.93 -30.17 -24.99
N ARG A 69 34.12 -30.46 -26.02
CA ARG A 69 34.48 -31.38 -27.10
C ARG A 69 35.25 -30.65 -28.22
N PRO A 70 36.37 -31.20 -28.71
CA PRO A 70 37.26 -30.52 -29.64
C PRO A 70 36.55 -30.13 -30.95
N ILE A 71 36.83 -28.90 -31.39
CA ILE A 71 36.18 -28.09 -32.44
C ILE A 71 36.32 -28.69 -33.86
N GLU A 72 36.98 -29.84 -33.99
CA GLU A 72 37.51 -30.35 -35.27
C GLU A 72 36.52 -31.23 -36.07
N SER A 73 35.24 -31.30 -35.66
CA SER A 73 34.19 -32.05 -36.40
C SER A 73 32.82 -31.37 -36.41
N LEU A 74 32.75 -30.04 -36.22
CA LEU A 74 31.47 -29.33 -36.14
C LEU A 74 30.76 -29.24 -37.50
N ASN A 75 29.77 -30.10 -37.67
CA ASN A 75 28.83 -30.10 -38.78
C ASN A 75 27.98 -28.80 -38.73
N PRO A 76 27.66 -28.11 -39.84
CA PRO A 76 26.83 -26.89 -39.83
C PRO A 76 25.47 -27.04 -39.13
N THR A 77 24.95 -28.27 -39.04
CA THR A 77 23.73 -28.61 -38.30
C THR A 77 23.90 -28.48 -36.77
N ASP A 78 25.09 -28.74 -36.24
CA ASP A 78 25.36 -28.69 -34.81
C ASP A 78 25.50 -27.26 -34.29
N GLN A 79 25.96 -26.32 -35.13
CA GLN A 79 25.93 -24.89 -34.82
C GLN A 79 24.51 -24.36 -34.64
N ILE A 80 23.57 -24.80 -35.48
CA ILE A 80 22.17 -24.37 -35.42
C ILE A 80 21.49 -24.96 -34.18
N LEU A 81 21.81 -26.21 -33.84
CA LEU A 81 21.29 -26.87 -32.64
C LEU A 81 21.83 -26.22 -31.36
N LEU A 82 23.13 -25.90 -31.31
CA LEU A 82 23.75 -25.19 -30.21
C LEU A 82 23.13 -23.80 -30.02
N GLY A 83 22.97 -23.04 -31.10
CA GLY A 83 22.32 -21.73 -31.06
C GLY A 83 20.88 -21.80 -30.55
N ARG A 84 20.15 -22.86 -30.88
CA ARG A 84 18.79 -23.08 -30.38
C ARG A 84 18.77 -23.36 -28.88
N HIS A 85 19.66 -24.20 -28.36
CA HIS A 85 19.75 -24.47 -26.92
C HIS A 85 20.25 -23.27 -26.11
N MET A 86 21.19 -22.49 -26.66
CA MET A 86 21.62 -21.22 -26.07
C MET A 86 20.47 -20.23 -25.96
N LEU A 87 19.69 -20.09 -27.04
CA LEU A 87 18.53 -19.22 -27.08
C LEU A 87 17.45 -19.68 -26.08
N GLU A 88 17.20 -20.99 -26.01
CA GLU A 88 16.24 -21.56 -25.07
C GLU A 88 16.66 -21.36 -23.61
N ALA A 89 17.94 -21.57 -23.29
CA ALA A 89 18.52 -21.32 -21.96
C ALA A 89 18.43 -19.84 -21.56
N SER A 90 18.75 -18.94 -22.49
CA SER A 90 18.63 -17.49 -22.31
C SER A 90 17.19 -17.07 -22.03
N LEU A 91 16.21 -17.52 -22.83
CA LEU A 91 14.79 -17.21 -22.60
C LEU A 91 14.28 -17.75 -21.26
N MET A 92 14.71 -18.96 -20.87
CA MET A 92 14.33 -19.55 -19.58
C MET A 92 14.91 -18.74 -18.41
N GLY A 93 16.15 -18.26 -18.54
CA GLY A 93 16.77 -17.33 -17.58
C GLY A 93 16.04 -15.98 -17.49
N PHE A 94 15.64 -15.41 -18.63
CA PHE A 94 14.86 -14.17 -18.65
C PHE A 94 13.51 -14.31 -17.96
N LEU A 95 12.75 -15.38 -18.25
CA LEU A 95 11.47 -15.67 -17.57
C LEU A 95 11.64 -15.77 -16.05
N LEU A 96 12.68 -16.47 -15.61
CA LEU A 96 13.04 -16.57 -14.21
C LEU A 96 13.27 -15.19 -13.58
N PHE A 97 14.09 -14.38 -14.24
CA PHE A 97 14.45 -13.07 -13.77
C PHE A 97 13.22 -12.16 -13.67
N LEU A 98 12.38 -12.16 -14.70
CA LEU A 98 11.12 -11.41 -14.76
C LEU A 98 10.14 -11.86 -13.66
N SER A 99 9.97 -13.17 -13.47
CA SER A 99 9.17 -13.73 -12.38
C SER A 99 9.68 -13.31 -10.99
N LEU A 100 11.01 -13.25 -10.77
CA LEU A 100 11.60 -12.76 -9.52
C LEU A 100 11.37 -11.25 -9.32
N VAL A 101 11.48 -10.46 -10.38
CA VAL A 101 11.18 -9.02 -10.36
C VAL A 101 9.71 -8.80 -9.96
N ILE A 102 8.79 -9.57 -10.54
CA ILE A 102 7.36 -9.54 -10.17
C ILE A 102 7.15 -9.97 -8.70
N ASP A 103 7.91 -10.95 -8.21
CA ASP A 103 7.84 -11.38 -6.81
C ASP A 103 8.26 -10.25 -5.84
N ARG A 104 9.39 -9.60 -6.13
CA ARG A 104 9.87 -8.41 -5.39
C ARG A 104 8.90 -7.25 -5.46
N LEU A 105 8.37 -6.93 -6.65
CA LEU A 105 7.35 -5.89 -6.83
C LEU A 105 6.08 -6.19 -6.03
N HIS A 106 5.67 -7.45 -5.96
CA HIS A 106 4.53 -7.85 -5.15
C HIS A 106 4.79 -7.64 -3.64
N HIS A 107 6.00 -7.93 -3.18
CA HIS A 107 6.39 -7.66 -1.79
C HIS A 107 6.29 -6.17 -1.47
N TYR A 108 6.84 -5.31 -2.33
CA TYR A 108 6.70 -3.85 -2.21
C TYR A 108 5.25 -3.38 -2.23
N ILE A 109 4.41 -3.95 -3.11
CA ILE A 109 2.97 -3.64 -3.18
C ILE A 109 2.26 -4.00 -1.87
N ARG A 110 2.63 -5.12 -1.24
CA ARG A 110 2.03 -5.55 0.04
C ARG A 110 2.37 -4.54 1.15
N GLU A 111 3.62 -4.09 1.24
CA GLU A 111 4.04 -3.06 2.19
C GLU A 111 3.31 -1.74 1.96
N PHE A 112 3.21 -1.31 0.69
CA PHE A 112 2.49 -0.08 0.32
C PHE A 112 1.01 -0.11 0.74
N ARG A 113 0.39 -1.29 0.71
CA ARG A 113 -1.01 -1.46 1.13
C ARG A 113 -1.19 -1.38 2.63
N ILE A 114 -0.24 -1.88 3.41
CA ILE A 114 -0.27 -1.77 4.87
C ILE A 114 -0.16 -0.30 5.25
N LEU A 115 0.79 0.44 4.67
CA LEU A 115 0.94 1.88 4.88
C LEU A 115 -0.32 2.67 4.51
N ARG A 116 -0.98 2.31 3.41
CA ARG A 116 -2.22 3.00 3.01
C ARG A 116 -3.38 2.71 3.96
N LYS A 117 -3.49 1.47 4.47
CA LYS A 117 -4.49 1.12 5.48
C LYS A 117 -4.25 1.80 6.81
N THR A 118 -2.99 1.90 7.26
CA THR A 118 -2.65 2.62 8.49
C THR A 118 -2.88 4.12 8.35
N MET A 119 -2.58 4.70 7.19
CA MET A 119 -2.89 6.11 6.89
C MET A 119 -4.39 6.38 6.79
N GLU A 120 -5.18 5.49 6.16
CA GLU A 120 -6.64 5.63 6.11
C GLU A 120 -7.26 5.48 7.51
N ALA A 121 -6.74 4.57 8.34
CA ALA A 121 -7.16 4.43 9.74
C ALA A 121 -6.77 5.66 10.57
N ALA A 122 -5.55 6.17 10.43
CA ALA A 122 -5.08 7.38 11.10
C ALA A 122 -5.88 8.63 10.66
N LYS A 123 -6.23 8.75 9.37
CA LYS A 123 -7.06 9.84 8.87
C LYS A 123 -8.50 9.77 9.40
N LYS A 124 -9.06 8.55 9.54
CA LYS A 124 -10.39 8.36 10.14
C LYS A 124 -10.39 8.68 11.63
N GLN A 125 -9.33 8.30 12.35
CA GLN A 125 -9.13 8.66 13.75
C GLN A 125 -8.94 10.16 13.94
N ASN A 126 -8.15 10.83 13.10
CA ASN A 126 -7.98 12.28 13.15
C ASN A 126 -9.29 13.03 12.89
N ARG A 127 -10.08 12.61 11.89
CA ARG A 127 -11.41 13.19 11.66
C ARG A 127 -12.35 13.00 12.85
N ALA A 128 -12.40 11.78 13.40
CA ALA A 128 -13.23 11.51 14.58
C ALA A 128 -12.79 12.35 15.81
N MET A 129 -11.49 12.62 15.96
CA MET A 129 -10.96 13.45 17.04
C MET A 129 -11.21 14.95 16.81
N GLU A 130 -11.15 15.43 15.56
CA GLU A 130 -11.51 16.81 15.19
C GLU A 130 -13.02 17.08 15.37
N ASP A 131 -13.87 16.12 14.99
CA ASP A 131 -15.33 16.21 15.18
C ASP A 131 -15.69 16.22 16.68
N ALA A 132 -15.02 15.41 17.51
CA ALA A 132 -15.25 15.42 18.96
C ALA A 132 -14.74 16.70 19.64
N LYS A 133 -13.60 17.24 19.17
CA LYS A 133 -13.01 18.47 19.72
C LYS A 133 -13.79 19.73 19.33
N SER A 134 -14.34 19.77 18.12
CA SER A 134 -15.22 20.87 17.69
C SER A 134 -16.53 20.87 18.46
N GLY A 135 -17.18 19.71 18.64
CA GLY A 135 -18.39 19.59 19.47
C GLY A 135 -18.17 20.06 20.92
N SER A 136 -17.10 19.59 21.57
CA SER A 136 -16.75 20.02 22.94
C SER A 136 -16.39 21.51 23.02
N SER A 137 -15.76 22.08 21.98
CA SER A 137 -15.45 23.51 21.95
C SER A 137 -16.70 24.37 21.80
N ASP A 138 -17.72 23.90 21.09
CA ASP A 138 -18.97 24.66 20.91
C ASP A 138 -19.84 24.59 22.18
N GLU A 139 -19.90 23.43 22.84
CA GLU A 139 -20.55 23.30 24.15
C GLU A 139 -19.89 24.21 25.20
N LEU A 140 -18.55 24.31 25.19
CA LEU A 140 -17.81 25.16 26.13
C LEU A 140 -18.06 26.65 25.89
N LYS A 141 -18.25 27.07 24.62
CA LYS A 141 -18.63 28.45 24.29
C LYS A 141 -20.05 28.77 24.75
N VAL A 142 -21.00 27.87 24.53
CA VAL A 142 -22.40 28.04 24.99
C VAL A 142 -22.44 28.16 26.51
N LEU A 143 -21.75 27.27 27.22
CA LEU A 143 -21.62 27.35 28.68
C LEU A 143 -20.97 28.66 29.14
N GLY A 144 -19.96 29.16 28.42
CA GLY A 144 -19.35 30.46 28.70
C GLY A 144 -20.31 31.64 28.54
N GLU A 145 -21.12 31.65 27.48
CA GLU A 145 -22.16 32.65 27.26
C GLU A 145 -23.24 32.57 28.34
N GLU A 146 -23.69 31.37 28.70
CA GLU A 146 -24.65 31.17 29.79
C GLU A 146 -24.12 31.71 31.12
N ILE A 147 -22.88 31.37 31.49
CA ILE A 147 -22.23 31.87 32.72
C ILE A 147 -22.18 33.40 32.71
N SER A 148 -21.84 34.02 31.58
CA SER A 148 -21.80 35.49 31.45
C SER A 148 -23.19 36.10 31.65
N SER A 149 -24.23 35.51 31.07
CA SER A 149 -25.62 35.96 31.19
C SER A 149 -26.13 35.82 32.64
N LEU A 150 -25.85 34.69 33.29
CA LEU A 150 -26.19 34.45 34.69
C LEU A 150 -25.49 35.45 35.61
N LYS A 151 -24.21 35.74 35.36
CA LYS A 151 -23.44 36.73 36.11
C LYS A 151 -24.06 38.14 36.00
N THR A 152 -24.52 38.53 34.82
CA THR A 152 -25.21 39.83 34.64
C THR A 152 -26.54 39.88 35.39
N LYS A 153 -27.34 38.81 35.32
CA LYS A 153 -28.62 38.70 36.05
C LYS A 153 -28.42 38.76 37.57
N ILE A 154 -27.41 38.07 38.10
CA ILE A 154 -27.06 38.11 39.53
C ILE A 154 -26.72 39.54 39.95
N LYS A 155 -25.89 40.24 39.17
CA LYS A 155 -25.49 41.62 39.49
C LYS A 155 -26.68 42.59 39.46
N GLN A 156 -27.61 42.39 38.53
CA GLN A 156 -28.84 43.18 38.44
C GLN A 156 -29.74 42.94 39.67
N LEU A 157 -29.98 41.67 40.03
CA LEU A 157 -30.76 41.31 41.21
C LEU A 157 -30.13 41.80 42.51
N GLU A 158 -28.80 41.77 42.63
CA GLU A 158 -28.07 42.32 43.77
C GLU A 158 -28.32 43.82 43.93
N SER A 159 -28.23 44.58 42.83
CA SER A 159 -28.53 46.02 42.86
C SER A 159 -30.00 46.33 43.19
N GLU A 160 -30.93 45.48 42.74
CA GLU A 160 -32.36 45.62 43.03
C GLU A 160 -32.68 45.30 44.50
N CYS A 161 -32.04 44.27 45.07
CA CYS A 161 -32.12 43.98 46.49
C CYS A 161 -31.51 45.09 47.34
N GLU A 162 -30.39 45.68 46.91
CA GLU A 162 -29.76 46.79 47.63
C GLU A 162 -30.63 48.06 47.60
N SER A 163 -31.27 48.37 46.47
CA SER A 163 -32.21 49.51 46.37
C SER A 163 -33.44 49.29 47.24
N LYS A 164 -34.07 48.10 47.15
CA LYS A 164 -35.22 47.75 47.98
C LYS A 164 -34.88 47.73 49.47
N GLY A 165 -33.68 47.29 49.84
CA GLY A 165 -33.19 47.33 51.21
C GLY A 165 -33.01 48.76 51.73
N LYS A 166 -32.63 49.71 50.87
CA LYS A 166 -32.55 51.14 51.21
C LYS A 166 -33.94 51.77 51.33
N GLU A 167 -34.88 51.39 50.47
CA GLU A 167 -36.28 51.84 50.54
C GLU A 167 -36.97 51.35 51.82
N VAL A 168 -36.78 50.08 52.21
CA VAL A 168 -37.34 49.54 53.46
C VAL A 168 -36.77 50.25 54.67
N LYS A 169 -35.45 50.53 54.70
CA LYS A 169 -34.81 51.29 55.79
C LYS A 169 -35.24 52.76 55.84
N ALA A 170 -35.57 53.37 54.71
CA ALA A 170 -36.11 54.72 54.66
C ALA A 170 -37.56 54.75 55.19
N ALA A 171 -38.36 53.73 54.87
CA ALA A 171 -39.73 53.60 55.36
C ALA A 171 -39.82 53.27 56.87
N GLU A 172 -38.84 52.55 57.43
CA GLU A 172 -38.76 52.32 58.89
C GLU A 172 -38.24 53.53 59.69
N ALA A 173 -37.61 54.51 59.05
CA ALA A 173 -37.10 55.73 59.70
C ALA A 173 -38.13 56.88 59.75
N ASP A 174 -39.26 56.72 59.05
CA ASP A 174 -40.37 57.70 58.96
C ASP A 174 -41.60 57.28 59.83
N VAL A 175 -41.41 56.33 60.76
CA VAL A 175 -42.38 55.92 61.80
C VAL A 175 -41.79 56.17 63.18
#